data_AF-A0A849H0C9-F1
#
_entry.id   AF-A0A849H0C9-F1
#
_cell.length_a   1.000
_cell.length_b   1.000
_cell.length_c   1.000
_cell.angle_alpha   90.00
_cell.angle_beta   90.00
_cell.angle_gamma   90.00
#
_symmetry.space_group_name_H-M   'P 1'
#
loop_
_entity.id
_entity.type
_entity.pdbx_description
1 polymer ?
#
loop_
_entity_poly.entity_id
_entity_poly.type
_entity_poly.pdbx_seq_one_letter_code
_entity_poly.pdbx_strand_id
1 'polypeptide(L)'
;MTQNLPKPDYAYNMKLIGYSDQGGRPDGVQIMVNKGHAIVGHMFSDGFSVIDCTDPRNPMPVAYVPAPPNTWNIHLQSHEDLLLVINAKNMFASEEFQNEEEYYKGKLGKKVGTADTASTDRNWTAGMAVYDISNPAEPKKIGFMDVEGGGVHRIWYVGGRWAYASVLLDGFTDYIFVTIDMADPTNPKEAGRYWLPGMNIGAGEELGEDQARAGLHHAIVHGDT
;
A
#
# COMPACT_ATOMS: atom_id res chain seq x y z
N MET A 1 3.52 -35.62 -4.64
CA MET A 1 2.92 -35.65 -5.99
C MET A 1 3.55 -34.53 -6.80
N THR A 2 3.97 -34.78 -8.04
CA THR A 2 4.52 -33.72 -8.91
C THR A 2 3.39 -32.77 -9.32
N GLN A 3 3.46 -31.50 -8.91
CA GLN A 3 2.55 -30.44 -9.34
C GLN A 3 2.62 -30.31 -10.88
N ASN A 4 1.49 -30.23 -11.58
CA ASN A 4 1.48 -29.87 -13.00
C ASN A 4 1.74 -28.36 -13.12
N LEU A 5 3.01 -28.01 -13.27
CA LEU A 5 3.42 -26.61 -13.39
C LEU A 5 2.98 -26.04 -14.74
N PRO A 6 2.55 -24.76 -14.80
CA PRO A 6 2.27 -24.10 -16.07
C PRO A 6 3.52 -24.07 -16.94
N LYS A 7 3.31 -24.16 -18.26
CA LYS A 7 4.40 -23.99 -19.22
C LYS A 7 4.69 -22.50 -19.36
N PRO A 8 5.91 -22.02 -19.07
CA PRO A 8 6.24 -20.62 -19.28
C PRO A 8 6.25 -20.29 -20.77
N ASP A 9 5.73 -19.12 -21.14
CA ASP A 9 5.81 -18.60 -22.51
C ASP A 9 7.26 -18.30 -22.92
N TYR A 10 8.07 -17.84 -21.95
CA TYR A 10 9.50 -17.61 -22.11
C TYR A 10 10.25 -17.86 -20.78
N ALA A 11 11.39 -18.53 -20.85
CA ALA A 11 12.33 -18.68 -19.74
C ALA A 11 13.76 -18.85 -20.28
N TYR A 12 14.71 -18.09 -19.75
CA TYR A 12 16.13 -18.20 -20.08
C TYR A 12 16.95 -18.27 -18.79
N ASN A 13 17.78 -19.31 -18.62
CA ASN A 13 18.52 -19.58 -17.38
C ASN A 13 17.66 -19.59 -16.10
N MET A 14 16.36 -19.91 -16.24
CA MET A 14 15.40 -20.01 -15.14
C MET A 14 14.60 -21.30 -15.29
N LYS A 15 14.16 -21.85 -14.17
CA LYS A 15 13.27 -23.01 -14.12
C LYS A 15 12.13 -22.72 -13.17
N LEU A 16 10.89 -22.90 -13.64
CA LEU A 16 9.73 -22.88 -12.77
C LEU A 16 9.77 -24.11 -11.84
N ILE A 17 9.67 -23.88 -10.53
CA ILE A 17 9.75 -24.95 -9.52
C ILE A 17 8.45 -25.17 -8.76
N GLY A 18 7.56 -24.18 -8.72
CA GLY A 18 6.29 -24.19 -8.01
C GLY A 18 5.36 -23.12 -8.58
N TYR A 19 4.06 -23.29 -8.41
CA TYR A 19 3.05 -22.31 -8.83
C TYR A 19 1.88 -22.28 -7.84
N SER A 20 1.36 -21.09 -7.60
CA SER A 20 0.12 -20.84 -6.85
C SER A 20 -0.71 -19.83 -7.62
N ASP A 21 -2.01 -20.10 -7.76
CA ASP A 21 -3.00 -19.12 -8.24
C ASP A 21 -3.51 -18.22 -7.10
N GLN A 22 -2.87 -18.32 -5.92
CA GLN A 22 -3.16 -17.53 -4.73
C GLN A 22 -4.60 -17.72 -4.19
N GLY A 23 -5.19 -18.90 -4.43
CA GLY A 23 -6.54 -19.22 -4.00
C GLY A 23 -7.59 -18.66 -4.95
N GLY A 24 -7.28 -18.66 -6.25
CA GLY A 24 -8.09 -18.06 -7.30
C GLY A 24 -8.00 -16.53 -7.39
N ARG A 25 -6.92 -15.93 -6.87
CA ARG A 25 -6.64 -14.47 -6.88
C ARG A 25 -5.31 -14.20 -7.58
N PRO A 26 -5.21 -14.45 -8.89
CA PRO A 26 -3.93 -14.46 -9.60
C PRO A 26 -3.35 -13.05 -9.84
N ASP A 27 -4.02 -11.97 -9.43
CA ASP A 27 -3.44 -10.64 -9.41
C ASP A 27 -2.44 -10.45 -8.26
N GLY A 28 -1.68 -9.36 -8.31
CA GLY A 28 -0.70 -9.04 -7.28
C GLY A 28 0.08 -7.79 -7.66
N VAL A 29 0.39 -6.97 -6.67
CA VAL A 29 1.16 -5.72 -6.86
C VAL A 29 2.43 -5.75 -6.03
N GLN A 30 2.29 -5.87 -4.72
CA GLN A 30 3.38 -5.93 -3.77
C GLN A 30 3.47 -7.34 -3.19
N ILE A 31 4.69 -7.87 -3.09
CA ILE A 31 4.96 -9.17 -2.51
C ILE A 31 6.01 -9.00 -1.41
N MET A 32 5.73 -9.53 -0.23
CA MET A 32 6.71 -9.66 0.86
C MET A 32 6.90 -11.12 1.21
N VAL A 33 8.15 -11.55 1.42
CA VAL A 33 8.44 -12.91 1.89
C VAL A 33 8.92 -12.82 3.34
N ASN A 34 8.21 -13.46 4.25
CA ASN A 34 8.53 -13.47 5.68
C ASN A 34 8.19 -14.84 6.27
N LYS A 35 9.10 -15.41 7.09
CA LYS A 35 8.94 -16.73 7.74
C LYS A 35 8.48 -17.84 6.79
N GLY A 36 9.04 -17.88 5.58
CA GLY A 36 8.68 -18.88 4.57
C GLY A 36 7.30 -18.67 3.93
N HIS A 37 6.62 -17.56 4.18
CA HIS A 37 5.33 -17.23 3.57
C HIS A 37 5.48 -16.03 2.63
N ALA A 38 4.82 -16.06 1.47
CA ALA A 38 4.63 -14.90 0.62
C ALA A 38 3.32 -14.20 0.97
N ILE A 39 3.36 -12.90 1.19
CA ILE A 39 2.21 -12.03 1.48
C ILE A 39 2.04 -11.12 0.27
N VAL A 40 0.92 -11.24 -0.43
CA VAL A 40 0.68 -10.57 -1.72
C VAL A 40 -0.50 -9.62 -1.59
N GLY A 41 -0.25 -8.33 -1.83
CA GLY A 41 -1.31 -7.31 -1.88
C GLY A 41 -2.00 -7.30 -3.25
N HIS A 42 -3.32 -7.20 -3.23
CA HIS A 42 -4.19 -7.29 -4.42
C HIS A 42 -4.75 -5.94 -4.82
N MET A 43 -4.88 -5.74 -6.13
CA MET A 43 -5.50 -4.53 -6.69
C MET A 43 -6.92 -4.81 -7.17
N PHE A 44 -7.15 -5.99 -7.74
CA PHE A 44 -8.42 -6.37 -8.36
C PHE A 44 -9.19 -7.37 -7.51
N SER A 45 -8.48 -8.24 -6.77
CA SER A 45 -9.12 -9.13 -5.80
C SER A 45 -9.43 -8.48 -4.45
N ASP A 46 -8.93 -7.25 -4.24
CA ASP A 46 -8.93 -6.50 -2.98
C ASP A 46 -8.19 -7.21 -1.82
N GLY A 47 -7.64 -6.46 -0.86
CA GLY A 47 -6.98 -7.05 0.30
C GLY A 47 -5.61 -7.69 0.04
N PHE A 48 -5.26 -8.74 0.78
CA PHE A 48 -4.01 -9.49 0.60
C PHE A 48 -4.18 -10.99 0.84
N SER A 49 -3.41 -11.79 0.09
CA SER A 49 -3.29 -13.25 0.28
C SER A 49 -2.00 -13.60 1.04
N VAL A 50 -2.03 -14.69 1.78
CA VAL A 50 -0.84 -15.35 2.33
C VAL A 50 -0.70 -16.72 1.70
N ILE A 51 0.49 -17.00 1.18
CA ILE A 51 0.87 -18.27 0.58
C ILE A 51 2.01 -18.87 1.42
N ASP A 52 1.82 -20.07 1.94
CA ASP A 52 2.88 -20.88 2.52
C ASP A 52 3.83 -21.33 1.41
N CYS A 53 5.07 -20.88 1.49
CA CYS A 53 6.16 -21.18 0.56
C CYS A 53 7.31 -21.92 1.26
N THR A 54 7.07 -22.56 2.41
CA THR A 54 8.07 -23.33 3.15
C THR A 54 8.61 -24.49 2.31
N ASP A 55 7.77 -25.11 1.47
CA ASP A 55 8.19 -25.85 0.28
C ASP A 55 7.93 -24.99 -0.98
N PRO A 56 8.95 -24.37 -1.58
CA PRO A 56 8.77 -23.53 -2.77
C PRO A 56 8.35 -24.33 -4.02
N ARG A 57 8.35 -25.68 -3.96
CA ARG A 57 7.82 -26.53 -5.03
C ARG A 57 6.33 -26.81 -4.91
N ASN A 58 5.73 -26.47 -3.77
CA ASN A 58 4.32 -26.63 -3.52
C ASN A 58 3.78 -25.43 -2.72
N PRO A 59 3.79 -24.22 -3.29
CA PRO A 59 3.28 -23.04 -2.62
C PRO A 59 1.75 -23.12 -2.44
N MET A 60 1.28 -22.99 -1.20
CA MET A 60 -0.12 -23.22 -0.83
C MET A 60 -0.77 -21.94 -0.28
N PRO A 61 -1.88 -21.45 -0.85
CA PRO A 61 -2.65 -20.37 -0.23
C PRO A 61 -3.17 -20.83 1.15
N VAL A 62 -2.89 -20.05 2.19
CA VAL A 62 -3.26 -20.38 3.58
C VAL A 62 -4.17 -19.34 4.22
N ALA A 63 -4.13 -18.08 3.76
CA ALA A 63 -5.04 -17.05 4.24
C ALA A 63 -5.36 -16.01 3.16
N TYR A 64 -6.47 -15.32 3.37
CA TYR A 64 -6.87 -14.14 2.61
C TYR A 64 -7.56 -13.17 3.57
N VAL A 65 -7.12 -11.90 3.55
CA VAL A 65 -7.69 -10.83 4.36
C VAL A 65 -8.24 -9.77 3.41
N PRO A 66 -9.57 -9.56 3.34
CA PRO A 66 -10.16 -8.59 2.44
C PRO A 66 -9.86 -7.15 2.88
N ALA A 67 -9.70 -6.26 1.91
CA ALA A 67 -9.67 -4.83 2.18
C ALA A 67 -11.05 -4.34 2.67
N PRO A 68 -11.12 -3.22 3.41
CA PRO A 68 -12.38 -2.54 3.65
C PRO A 68 -13.05 -2.12 2.32
N PRO A 69 -14.37 -1.87 2.31
CA PRO A 69 -15.07 -1.40 1.11
C PRO A 69 -14.40 -0.17 0.48
N ASN A 70 -14.38 -0.11 -0.86
CA ASN A 70 -13.83 0.99 -1.66
C ASN A 70 -12.38 1.37 -1.33
N THR A 71 -11.60 0.44 -0.76
CA THR A 71 -10.26 0.67 -0.25
C THR A 71 -9.24 -0.22 -0.96
N TRP A 72 -8.10 0.34 -1.30
CA TRP A 72 -6.95 -0.39 -1.83
C TRP A 72 -5.93 -0.77 -0.77
N ASN A 73 -5.38 -1.98 -0.93
CA ASN A 73 -4.23 -2.50 -0.20
C ASN A 73 -3.05 -2.79 -1.16
N ILE A 74 -2.78 -1.86 -2.07
CA ILE A 74 -1.78 -2.00 -3.15
C ILE A 74 -0.31 -2.02 -2.68
N HIS A 75 -0.05 -1.74 -1.41
CA HIS A 75 1.29 -1.84 -0.82
C HIS A 75 1.25 -2.39 0.60
N LEU A 76 2.25 -3.20 0.91
CA LEU A 76 2.47 -3.75 2.23
C LEU A 76 3.96 -3.96 2.48
N GLN A 77 4.37 -3.89 3.74
CA GLN A 77 5.74 -4.16 4.18
C GLN A 77 5.71 -5.04 5.41
N SER A 78 6.60 -6.02 5.49
CA SER A 78 6.70 -6.90 6.65
C SER A 78 8.11 -6.92 7.22
N HIS A 79 8.18 -7.02 8.54
CA HIS A 79 9.41 -7.15 9.30
C HIS A 79 9.13 -7.89 10.60
N GLU A 80 9.91 -8.92 10.91
CA GLU A 80 9.69 -9.81 12.05
C GLU A 80 8.22 -10.28 12.14
N ASP A 81 7.52 -9.92 13.21
CA ASP A 81 6.15 -10.31 13.51
C ASP A 81 5.12 -9.29 13.00
N LEU A 82 5.54 -8.24 12.29
CA LEU A 82 4.67 -7.17 11.84
C LEU A 82 4.48 -7.17 10.33
N LEU A 83 3.25 -6.86 9.92
CA LEU A 83 2.86 -6.53 8.56
C LEU A 83 2.11 -5.20 8.57
N LEU A 84 2.63 -4.22 7.85
CA LEU A 84 2.01 -2.92 7.63
C LEU A 84 1.29 -2.98 6.27
N VAL A 85 0.00 -2.68 6.25
CA VAL A 85 -0.84 -2.69 5.05
C VAL A 85 -1.43 -1.30 4.87
N ILE A 86 -1.22 -0.70 3.71
CA ILE A 86 -1.75 0.63 3.40
C ILE A 86 -3.25 0.55 3.09
N ASN A 87 -4.01 1.55 3.50
CA ASN A 87 -5.39 1.78 3.09
C ASN A 87 -5.48 3.12 2.37
N ALA A 88 -5.94 3.09 1.13
CA ALA A 88 -6.20 4.28 0.32
C ALA A 88 -7.49 4.16 -0.48
N LYS A 89 -8.05 5.30 -0.92
CA LYS A 89 -9.19 5.33 -1.83
C LYS A 89 -8.89 4.46 -3.06
N ASN A 90 -9.80 3.54 -3.36
CA ASN A 90 -9.74 2.77 -4.60
C ASN A 90 -10.11 3.70 -5.78
N MET A 91 -9.09 4.11 -6.55
CA MET A 91 -9.27 5.06 -7.64
C MET A 91 -9.93 4.41 -8.86
N PHE A 92 -9.76 3.11 -9.11
CA PHE A 92 -10.41 2.42 -10.23
C PHE A 92 -11.90 2.09 -9.98
N ALA A 93 -12.33 2.03 -8.72
CA ALA A 93 -13.74 1.86 -8.37
C ALA A 93 -14.54 3.18 -8.49
N SER A 94 -13.88 4.33 -8.51
CA SER A 94 -14.54 5.61 -8.77
C SER A 94 -14.78 5.83 -10.27
N GLU A 95 -16.03 6.15 -10.63
CA GLU A 95 -16.45 6.47 -12.01
C GLU A 95 -15.60 7.59 -12.65
N GLU A 96 -14.95 8.44 -11.84
CA GLU A 96 -14.07 9.54 -12.24
C GLU A 96 -12.73 9.12 -12.91
N PHE A 97 -12.34 7.83 -12.89
CA PHE A 97 -11.00 7.39 -13.32
C PHE A 97 -10.97 6.33 -14.42
N GLN A 98 -12.05 6.18 -15.19
CA GLN A 98 -12.12 5.23 -16.31
C GLN A 98 -11.19 5.59 -17.51
N ASN A 99 -10.45 6.70 -17.44
CA ASN A 99 -9.46 7.11 -18.43
C ASN A 99 -8.05 7.26 -17.80
N GLU A 100 -7.18 6.27 -18.03
CA GLU A 100 -5.79 6.26 -17.54
C GLU A 100 -4.96 7.46 -18.02
N GLU A 101 -5.20 7.95 -19.24
CA GLU A 101 -4.46 9.09 -19.78
C GLU A 101 -4.81 10.39 -19.03
N GLU A 102 -6.07 10.51 -18.61
CA GLU A 102 -6.50 11.62 -17.77
C GLU A 102 -5.95 11.52 -16.35
N TYR A 103 -5.80 10.31 -15.78
CA TYR A 103 -5.23 10.09 -14.43
C TYR A 103 -3.87 10.79 -14.25
N TYR A 104 -2.97 10.67 -15.23
CA TYR A 104 -1.63 11.26 -15.14
C TYR A 104 -1.59 12.79 -15.38
N LYS A 105 -2.57 13.36 -16.09
CA LYS A 105 -2.51 14.76 -16.56
C LYS A 105 -2.98 15.84 -15.56
N GLY A 106 -3.53 15.50 -14.39
CA GLY A 106 -4.09 16.49 -13.44
C GLY A 106 -3.69 16.26 -11.97
N LYS A 107 -3.83 17.29 -11.11
CA LYS A 107 -3.45 17.24 -9.68
C LYS A 107 -4.29 16.20 -8.92
N LEU A 108 -3.65 15.29 -8.20
CA LEU A 108 -4.34 14.17 -7.55
C LEU A 108 -5.35 14.67 -6.52
N GLY A 109 -4.96 15.61 -5.65
CA GLY A 109 -5.80 16.13 -4.58
C GLY A 109 -7.11 16.73 -5.07
N LYS A 110 -7.10 17.39 -6.23
CA LYS A 110 -8.33 17.90 -6.87
C LYS A 110 -9.21 16.77 -7.38
N LYS A 111 -8.63 15.70 -7.91
CA LYS A 111 -9.38 14.55 -8.42
C LYS A 111 -9.96 13.66 -7.32
N VAL A 112 -9.27 13.56 -6.19
CA VAL A 112 -9.78 12.78 -5.05
C VAL A 112 -10.73 13.57 -4.15
N GLY A 113 -10.92 14.87 -4.44
CA GLY A 113 -11.70 15.77 -3.59
C GLY A 113 -11.01 16.15 -2.28
N THR A 114 -9.71 15.86 -2.13
CA THR A 114 -8.95 16.21 -0.92
C THR A 114 -8.38 17.63 -0.99
N ALA A 115 -8.33 18.24 -2.18
CA ALA A 115 -7.93 19.63 -2.36
C ALA A 115 -8.96 20.63 -1.81
N ASP A 116 -10.24 20.27 -1.91
CA ASP A 116 -11.35 21.07 -1.44
C ASP A 116 -11.81 20.51 -0.09
N THR A 117 -11.67 21.29 0.98
CA THR A 117 -11.95 20.88 2.38
C THR A 117 -13.43 20.58 2.67
N ALA A 118 -14.29 20.51 1.64
CA ALA A 118 -15.74 20.49 1.76
C ALA A 118 -16.37 19.08 1.75
N SER A 119 -15.63 18.03 1.41
CA SER A 119 -16.16 16.66 1.36
C SER A 119 -15.63 15.80 2.50
N THR A 120 -16.44 15.62 3.55
CA THR A 120 -16.13 14.77 4.71
C THR A 120 -16.78 13.38 4.64
N ASP A 121 -17.77 13.19 3.77
CA ASP A 121 -18.45 11.90 3.62
C ASP A 121 -17.63 10.97 2.72
N ARG A 122 -16.85 10.10 3.34
CA ARG A 122 -16.03 9.09 2.67
C ARG A 122 -16.64 7.70 2.81
N ASN A 123 -16.70 6.96 1.72
CA ASN A 123 -17.12 5.56 1.71
C ASN A 123 -15.92 4.58 1.63
N TRP A 124 -14.69 5.05 1.87
CA TRP A 124 -13.46 4.26 1.91
C TRP A 124 -12.73 4.43 3.25
N THR A 125 -11.78 3.54 3.53
CA THR A 125 -10.87 3.66 4.66
C THR A 125 -9.53 4.25 4.21
N ALA A 126 -9.01 5.23 4.94
CA ALA A 126 -7.73 5.88 4.67
C ALA A 126 -6.79 5.72 5.87
N GLY A 127 -5.58 5.22 5.65
CA GLY A 127 -4.62 5.03 6.74
C GLY A 127 -3.66 3.86 6.54
N MET A 128 -3.18 3.30 7.64
CA MET A 128 -2.30 2.14 7.66
C MET A 128 -2.75 1.17 8.73
N ALA A 129 -3.04 -0.08 8.34
CA ALA A 129 -3.31 -1.16 9.27
C ALA A 129 -2.02 -1.87 9.66
N VAL A 130 -1.94 -2.29 10.92
CA VAL A 130 -0.84 -3.11 11.45
C VAL A 130 -1.40 -4.47 11.83
N TYR A 131 -0.76 -5.50 11.31
CA TYR A 131 -1.08 -6.89 11.59
C TYR A 131 0.08 -7.57 12.32
N ASP A 132 -0.25 -8.35 13.35
CA ASP A 132 0.60 -9.39 13.92
C ASP A 132 0.57 -10.61 12.97
N ILE A 133 1.76 -10.99 12.51
CA ILE A 133 2.06 -12.16 11.69
C ILE A 133 3.09 -13.07 12.37
N SER A 134 3.09 -13.12 13.70
CA SER A 134 3.77 -14.15 14.51
C SER A 134 3.48 -15.56 13.95
N ASN A 135 2.20 -15.81 13.61
CA ASN A 135 1.74 -16.88 12.72
C ASN A 135 1.26 -16.28 11.38
N PRO A 136 2.05 -16.34 10.29
CA PRO A 136 1.65 -15.76 9.00
C PRO A 136 0.37 -16.34 8.39
N ALA A 137 0.04 -17.60 8.70
CA ALA A 137 -1.19 -18.23 8.23
C ALA A 137 -2.45 -17.69 8.93
N GLU A 138 -2.31 -16.93 10.01
CA GLU A 138 -3.41 -16.31 10.75
C GLU A 138 -3.10 -14.83 11.09
N PRO A 139 -3.02 -13.92 10.09
CA PRO A 139 -2.74 -12.51 10.34
C PRO A 139 -3.81 -11.88 11.25
N LYS A 140 -3.38 -11.18 12.30
CA LYS A 140 -4.29 -10.51 13.26
C LYS A 140 -4.09 -9.01 13.22
N LYS A 141 -5.13 -8.24 12.88
CA LYS A 141 -5.04 -6.78 12.95
C LYS A 141 -4.91 -6.35 14.41
N ILE A 142 -3.82 -5.65 14.75
CA ILE A 142 -3.51 -5.19 16.11
C ILE A 142 -3.54 -3.66 16.26
N GLY A 143 -3.49 -2.92 15.15
CA GLY A 143 -3.45 -1.47 15.16
C GLY A 143 -3.94 -0.85 13.85
N PHE A 144 -4.24 0.44 13.91
CA PHE A 144 -4.60 1.24 12.73
C PHE A 144 -4.21 2.70 12.98
N MET A 145 -3.48 3.31 12.05
CA MET A 145 -3.29 4.75 11.99
C MET A 145 -4.23 5.31 10.94
N ASP A 146 -5.24 6.06 11.34
CA ASP A 146 -6.11 6.80 10.42
C ASP A 146 -5.39 8.03 9.85
N VAL A 147 -5.77 8.42 8.64
CA VAL A 147 -5.37 9.69 8.05
C VAL A 147 -6.56 10.34 7.36
N GLU A 148 -6.62 11.67 7.43
CA GLU A 148 -7.61 12.45 6.70
C GLU A 148 -7.16 12.65 5.25
N GLY A 149 -7.90 12.07 4.30
CA GLY A 149 -7.71 12.28 2.87
C GLY A 149 -7.84 11.02 2.03
N GLY A 150 -7.02 10.94 0.98
CA GLY A 150 -6.99 9.81 0.04
C GLY A 150 -6.30 8.57 0.59
N GLY A 151 -5.56 8.69 1.70
CA GLY A 151 -4.92 7.57 2.39
C GLY A 151 -3.44 7.41 2.08
N VAL A 152 -2.90 6.26 2.49
CA VAL A 152 -1.47 5.93 2.35
C VAL A 152 -1.27 5.17 1.04
N HIS A 153 -0.32 5.58 0.20
CA HIS A 153 -0.10 4.99 -1.12
C HIS A 153 1.08 4.04 -1.17
N ARG A 154 2.17 4.37 -0.47
CA ARG A 154 3.38 3.56 -0.35
C ARG A 154 3.88 3.63 1.09
N ILE A 155 4.47 2.55 1.56
CA ILE A 155 5.05 2.44 2.90
C ILE A 155 6.40 1.75 2.80
N TRP A 156 7.39 2.23 3.55
CA TRP A 156 8.67 1.59 3.75
C TRP A 156 8.90 1.37 5.23
N TYR A 157 9.13 0.11 5.60
CA TYR A 157 9.38 -0.29 6.98
C TYR A 157 10.30 -1.51 6.97
N VAL A 158 11.46 -1.37 7.60
CA VAL A 158 12.50 -2.41 7.67
C VAL A 158 12.82 -2.79 9.11
N GLY A 159 11.90 -2.49 10.03
CA GLY A 159 12.07 -2.70 11.46
C GLY A 159 12.40 -1.42 12.24
N GLY A 160 12.51 -1.57 13.55
CA GLY A 160 12.79 -0.47 14.46
C GLY A 160 11.60 0.46 14.67
N ARG A 161 11.87 1.71 15.04
CA ARG A 161 10.84 2.66 15.47
C ARG A 161 10.14 3.38 14.31
N TRP A 162 10.75 3.48 13.14
CA TRP A 162 10.28 4.42 12.12
C TRP A 162 9.81 3.71 10.85
N ALA A 163 8.60 4.06 10.41
CA ALA A 163 8.12 3.76 9.07
C ALA A 163 7.93 5.06 8.27
N TYR A 164 8.00 4.95 6.95
CA TYR A 164 8.01 6.10 6.04
C TYR A 164 6.99 5.92 4.93
N ALA A 165 6.10 6.90 4.78
CA ALA A 165 4.92 6.77 3.95
C ALA A 165 4.77 7.92 2.95
N SER A 166 4.21 7.59 1.80
CA SER A 166 3.63 8.56 0.86
C SER A 166 2.13 8.65 1.12
N VAL A 167 1.64 9.82 1.56
CA VAL A 167 0.26 9.98 2.05
C VAL A 167 -0.43 11.13 1.35
N LEU A 168 -1.65 10.90 0.85
CA LEU A 168 -2.48 11.94 0.25
C LEU A 168 -3.43 12.45 1.32
N LEU A 169 -3.09 13.60 1.89
CA LEU A 169 -3.90 14.25 2.91
C LEU A 169 -4.84 15.31 2.31
N ASP A 170 -5.88 15.65 3.06
CA ASP A 170 -6.69 16.84 2.75
C ASP A 170 -5.86 18.12 2.75
N GLY A 171 -6.24 19.06 1.90
CA GLY A 171 -5.54 20.31 1.65
C GLY A 171 -4.29 20.16 0.79
N PHE A 172 -3.88 18.94 0.42
CA PHE A 172 -2.70 18.72 -0.41
C PHE A 172 -3.05 18.39 -1.86
N THR A 173 -2.23 18.91 -2.76
CA THR A 173 -2.37 18.68 -4.21
C THR A 173 -1.93 17.29 -4.65
N ASP A 174 -1.07 16.61 -3.88
CA ASP A 174 -0.55 15.27 -4.16
C ASP A 174 0.04 14.60 -2.90
N TYR A 175 0.60 13.40 -3.03
CA TYR A 175 1.25 12.64 -1.96
C TYR A 175 2.40 13.41 -1.31
N ILE A 176 2.36 13.54 0.02
CA ILE A 176 3.43 14.08 0.85
C ILE A 176 4.19 12.97 1.57
N PHE A 177 5.34 13.30 2.14
CA PHE A 177 6.12 12.38 2.96
C PHE A 177 5.66 12.46 4.42
N VAL A 178 5.43 11.30 5.02
CA VAL A 178 5.04 11.16 6.42
C VAL A 178 5.98 10.18 7.11
N THR A 179 6.49 10.55 8.27
CA THR A 179 7.19 9.65 9.20
C THR A 179 6.21 9.16 10.25
N ILE A 180 6.22 7.85 10.50
CA ILE A 180 5.31 7.17 11.43
C ILE A 180 6.13 6.55 12.56
N ASP A 181 5.75 6.86 13.80
CA ASP A 181 6.24 6.25 15.02
C ASP A 181 5.56 4.88 15.23
N MET A 182 6.38 3.83 15.20
CA MET A 182 6.02 2.43 15.40
C MET A 182 6.49 1.93 16.77
N ALA A 183 6.83 2.81 17.73
CA ALA A 183 7.22 2.41 19.08
C ALA A 183 6.16 1.54 19.79
N ASP A 184 4.88 1.77 19.49
CA ASP A 184 3.76 0.91 19.85
C ASP A 184 2.99 0.51 18.58
N PRO A 185 3.23 -0.69 18.03
CA PRO A 185 2.56 -1.16 16.81
C PRO A 185 1.03 -1.31 16.94
N THR A 186 0.50 -1.34 18.16
CA THR A 186 -0.96 -1.36 18.39
C THR A 186 -1.58 0.03 18.27
N ASN A 187 -0.76 1.09 18.36
CA ASN A 187 -1.17 2.48 18.27
C ASN A 187 -0.13 3.32 17.49
N PRO A 188 0.10 3.01 16.19
CA PRO A 188 1.02 3.75 15.34
C PRO A 188 0.58 5.20 15.18
N LYS A 189 1.53 6.13 15.19
CA LYS A 189 1.25 7.58 15.14
C LYS A 189 2.08 8.29 14.13
N GLU A 190 1.50 9.32 13.53
CA GLU A 190 2.29 10.28 12.79
C GLU A 190 3.29 11.00 13.70
N ALA A 191 4.55 11.06 13.27
CA ALA A 191 5.63 11.77 13.96
C ALA A 191 6.07 13.05 13.24
N GLY A 192 5.86 13.13 11.92
CA GLY A 192 6.22 14.32 11.15
C GLY A 192 5.81 14.23 9.68
N ARG A 193 5.77 15.39 9.04
CA ARG A 193 5.40 15.57 7.63
C ARG A 193 6.46 16.38 6.90
N TYR A 194 6.63 16.12 5.62
CA TYR A 194 7.39 16.96 4.70
C TYR A 194 6.69 17.00 3.34
N TRP A 195 6.63 18.19 2.74
CA TRP A 195 6.08 18.43 1.41
C TRP A 195 6.92 19.46 0.66
N LEU A 196 6.75 19.51 -0.66
CA LEU A 196 7.38 20.53 -1.49
C LEU A 196 6.56 21.82 -1.43
N PRO A 197 7.19 23.01 -1.50
CA PRO A 197 6.46 24.27 -1.54
C PRO A 197 5.39 24.31 -2.64
N GLY A 198 4.23 24.88 -2.33
CA GLY A 198 3.08 24.98 -3.23
C GLY A 198 2.10 23.80 -3.09
N MET A 199 2.45 22.75 -2.37
CA MET A 199 1.60 21.56 -2.26
C MET A 199 0.42 21.75 -1.29
N ASN A 200 0.57 22.57 -0.24
CA ASN A 200 -0.42 22.72 0.83
C ASN A 200 -1.40 23.87 0.57
N ILE A 201 -2.28 23.66 -0.41
CA ILE A 201 -3.31 24.64 -0.79
C ILE A 201 -4.31 24.91 0.34
N GLY A 202 -4.53 23.93 1.23
CA GLY A 202 -5.37 24.10 2.42
C GLY A 202 -4.81 25.11 3.43
N ALA A 203 -3.48 25.30 3.42
CA ALA A 203 -2.81 26.36 4.18
C ALA A 203 -2.60 27.65 3.37
N GLY A 204 -3.16 27.75 2.17
CA GLY A 204 -3.04 28.90 1.28
C GLY A 204 -1.75 28.95 0.46
N GLU A 205 -1.00 27.84 0.35
CA GLU A 205 0.11 27.78 -0.60
C GLU A 205 -0.39 27.79 -2.04
N GLU A 206 0.35 28.45 -2.92
CA GLU A 206 0.10 28.43 -4.36
C GLU A 206 1.27 27.75 -5.07
N LEU A 207 0.96 26.93 -6.08
CA LEU A 207 1.97 26.43 -7.01
C LEU A 207 2.39 27.58 -7.91
N GLY A 208 3.69 27.85 -7.98
CA GLY A 208 4.21 28.87 -8.91
C GLY A 208 3.80 28.58 -10.35
N GLU A 209 3.65 29.61 -11.17
CA GLU A 209 3.12 29.50 -12.54
C GLU A 209 3.89 28.49 -13.42
N ASP A 210 5.20 28.33 -13.18
CA ASP A 210 6.08 27.39 -13.89
C ASP A 210 6.31 26.06 -13.16
N GLN A 211 5.68 25.85 -12.01
CA GLN A 211 5.90 24.67 -11.17
C GLN A 211 5.03 23.49 -11.62
N ALA A 212 5.68 22.42 -12.10
CA ALA A 212 5.00 21.18 -12.45
C ALA A 212 4.38 20.49 -11.21
N ARG A 213 3.35 19.67 -11.45
CA ARG A 213 2.80 18.74 -10.44
C ARG A 213 3.93 17.88 -9.88
N ALA A 214 4.04 17.81 -8.56
CA ALA A 214 4.99 16.96 -7.88
C ALA A 214 4.31 16.22 -6.71
N GLY A 215 4.72 14.97 -6.50
CA GLY A 215 4.31 14.14 -5.38
C GLY A 215 5.50 13.35 -4.86
N LEU A 216 5.61 13.22 -3.54
CA LEU A 216 6.66 12.46 -2.88
C LEU A 216 6.24 10.99 -2.85
N HIS A 217 6.74 10.21 -3.82
CA HIS A 217 6.33 8.83 -4.05
C HIS A 217 7.40 7.81 -3.62
N HIS A 218 7.05 6.94 -2.67
CA HIS A 218 7.83 5.78 -2.23
C HIS A 218 9.23 6.13 -1.71
N ALA A 219 9.31 6.79 -0.57
CA ALA A 219 10.58 6.99 0.12
C ALA A 219 11.16 5.63 0.54
N ILE A 220 12.43 5.40 0.21
CA ILE A 220 13.19 4.20 0.58
C ILE A 220 14.39 4.68 1.40
N VAL A 221 14.67 3.99 2.49
CA VAL A 221 15.82 4.32 3.33
C VAL A 221 17.03 3.50 2.90
N HIS A 222 18.20 4.15 2.91
CA HIS A 222 19.48 3.54 2.63
C HIS A 222 20.51 4.01 3.67
N GLY A 223 21.29 3.06 4.21
CA GLY A 223 22.28 3.31 5.27
C GLY A 223 21.80 2.82 6.63
N ASP A 224 22.54 3.18 7.67
CA ASP A 224 22.30 2.69 9.03
C ASP A 224 21.12 3.46 9.67
N THR A 225 20.04 2.73 9.95
CA THR A 225 18.89 3.17 10.76
C THR A 225 18.84 2.44 12.08
#